data_AF-A0A2N7TGR5-F1
#
_entry.id   AF-A0A2N7TGR5-F1
#
_cell.length_a   1.000
_cell.length_b   1.000
_cell.length_c   1.000
_cell.angle_alpha   90.00
_cell.angle_beta   90.00
_cell.angle_gamma   90.00
#
_symmetry.space_group_name_H-M   'P 1'
#
loop_
_entity.id
_entity.type
_entity.pdbx_description
1 polymer ?
#
loop_
_entity_poly.entity_id
_entity_poly.type
_entity_poly.pdbx_seq_one_letter_code
_entity_poly.pdbx_strand_id
1 'polypeptide(L)'
;MSEGEYRVAVRALCDFTAREGDLDHRFTPAPSAREGIAGHALVAGRRGEGYEAELPLSGRFAGLVVGGRADGYDPAANRLEEVKTHRGDLSRMAANQRALHWAQVRVYGALLCAERGLEGVTLALVYLEITTGRETLLTERASAAELTAFFEAQCRRFLAWAGQEAEHRLRRDAALRELAFPHAAFRPGQRELAEGVYKAAATGRCLLSQAPTGIGKTLGTLFPMLAAMPRRGLDRLAFLTMKTPGRRLALDTLAV
;
A
#
# COMPACT_ATOMS: atom_id res chain seq x y z
N MET A 1 12.33 -17.29 -17.26
CA MET A 1 12.23 -16.68 -15.91
C MET A 1 10.83 -16.99 -15.42
N SER A 2 10.66 -17.64 -14.27
CA SER A 2 9.30 -17.82 -13.75
C SER A 2 8.75 -16.44 -13.41
N GLU A 3 7.80 -15.94 -14.20
CA GLU A 3 6.98 -14.80 -13.83
C GLU A 3 6.34 -15.13 -12.49
N GLY A 4 6.85 -14.52 -11.42
CA GLY A 4 6.23 -14.62 -10.11
C GLY A 4 4.81 -14.08 -10.25
N GLU A 5 3.83 -14.89 -9.89
CA GLU A 5 2.44 -14.44 -9.83
C GLU A 5 2.35 -13.31 -8.79
N TYR A 6 2.10 -12.09 -9.26
CA TYR A 6 1.88 -10.97 -8.35
C TYR A 6 0.51 -11.15 -7.69
N ARG A 7 0.45 -10.95 -6.38
CA ARG A 7 -0.80 -10.94 -5.62
C ARG A 7 -0.99 -9.59 -4.98
N VAL A 8 -2.13 -8.95 -5.23
CA VAL A 8 -2.45 -7.63 -4.68
C VAL A 8 -3.88 -7.59 -4.17
N ALA A 9 -4.09 -6.95 -3.02
CA ALA A 9 -5.43 -6.70 -2.52
C ALA A 9 -6.11 -5.61 -3.36
N VAL A 10 -7.42 -5.69 -3.59
CA VAL A 10 -8.20 -4.67 -4.33
C VAL A 10 -7.92 -3.27 -3.78
N ARG A 11 -7.97 -3.09 -2.46
CA ARG A 11 -7.65 -1.81 -1.81
C ARG A 11 -6.25 -1.30 -2.17
N ALA A 12 -5.24 -2.17 -2.11
CA ALA A 12 -3.85 -1.79 -2.42
C ALA A 12 -3.66 -1.44 -3.90
N LEU A 13 -4.34 -2.16 -4.80
CA LEU A 13 -4.36 -1.84 -6.23
C LEU A 13 -4.93 -0.43 -6.43
N CYS A 14 -6.15 -0.17 -5.94
CA CYS A 14 -6.82 1.12 -6.10
C CYS A 14 -6.06 2.27 -5.43
N ASP A 15 -5.53 2.07 -4.23
CA ASP A 15 -4.76 3.09 -3.50
C ASP A 15 -3.49 3.51 -4.28
N PHE A 16 -2.94 2.60 -5.10
CA PHE A 16 -1.78 2.84 -5.94
C PHE A 16 -2.17 3.42 -7.31
N THR A 17 -3.18 2.85 -7.97
CA THR A 17 -3.49 3.15 -9.38
C THR A 17 -4.56 4.21 -9.56
N ALA A 18 -5.45 4.45 -8.60
CA ALA A 18 -6.53 5.44 -8.74
C ALA A 18 -6.27 6.72 -7.94
N ARG A 19 -5.08 6.86 -7.32
CA ARG A 19 -4.71 8.06 -6.56
C ARG A 19 -4.30 9.17 -7.51
N GLU A 20 -5.10 10.24 -7.52
CA GLU A 20 -4.93 11.41 -8.38
C GLU A 20 -5.17 12.71 -7.59
N GLY A 21 -4.79 13.85 -8.14
CA GLY A 21 -4.94 15.17 -7.50
C GLY A 21 -3.91 15.49 -6.42
N ASP A 22 -4.20 16.53 -5.63
CA ASP A 22 -3.24 17.12 -4.69
C ASP A 22 -3.12 16.36 -3.37
N LEU A 23 -1.97 16.53 -2.71
CA LEU A 23 -1.76 16.08 -1.33
C LEU A 23 -2.64 16.92 -0.39
N ASP A 24 -3.70 16.31 0.14
CA ASP A 24 -4.55 16.97 1.11
C ASP A 24 -4.01 16.77 2.53
N HIS A 25 -3.60 17.86 3.16
CA HIS A 25 -3.09 17.88 4.54
C HIS A 25 -4.17 18.18 5.59
N ARG A 26 -5.44 18.32 5.18
CA ARG A 26 -6.52 18.63 6.13
C ARG A 26 -6.78 17.44 7.04
N PHE A 27 -6.66 17.69 8.34
CA PHE A 27 -6.98 16.72 9.37
C PHE A 27 -8.50 16.54 9.47
N THR A 28 -9.02 15.48 8.84
CA THR A 28 -10.39 15.02 9.07
C THR A 28 -10.33 13.93 10.16
N PRO A 29 -11.01 14.10 11.31
CA PRO A 29 -11.06 13.05 12.33
C PRO A 29 -11.54 11.74 11.71
N ALA A 30 -10.70 10.71 11.76
CA ALA A 30 -11.04 9.38 11.27
C ALA A 30 -11.59 8.53 12.42
N PRO A 31 -12.57 7.63 12.17
CA PRO A 31 -12.94 6.58 13.11
C PRO A 31 -11.74 5.73 13.51
N SER A 32 -11.75 5.20 14.74
CA SER A 32 -10.82 4.15 15.13
C SER A 32 -11.11 2.85 14.37
N ALA A 33 -10.14 1.94 14.29
CA ALA A 33 -10.34 0.65 13.62
C ALA A 33 -11.53 -0.15 14.21
N ARG A 34 -11.73 -0.09 15.53
CA ARG A 34 -12.86 -0.76 16.22
C ARG A 34 -14.20 -0.16 15.82
N GLU A 35 -14.28 1.18 15.74
CA GLU A 35 -15.49 1.87 15.27
C GLU A 35 -15.77 1.60 13.80
N GLY A 36 -14.73 1.49 12.98
CA GLY A 36 -14.85 1.06 11.58
C GLY A 36 -15.51 -0.32 11.47
N ILE A 37 -14.97 -1.33 12.17
CA ILE A 37 -15.52 -2.69 12.17
C ILE A 37 -16.97 -2.71 12.66
N ALA A 38 -17.27 -2.04 13.77
CA ALA A 38 -18.63 -1.95 14.30
C ALA A 38 -19.59 -1.25 13.31
N GLY A 39 -19.11 -0.22 12.61
CA GLY A 39 -19.87 0.47 11.58
C GLY A 39 -20.20 -0.41 10.39
N HIS A 40 -19.25 -1.19 9.87
CA HIS A 40 -19.50 -2.13 8.78
C HIS A 40 -20.51 -3.21 9.19
N ALA A 41 -20.36 -3.76 10.40
CA ALA A 41 -21.32 -4.72 10.96
C ALA A 41 -22.74 -4.12 11.12
N LEU A 42 -22.84 -2.85 11.54
CA LEU A 42 -24.11 -2.14 11.64
C LEU A 42 -24.78 -1.97 10.27
N VAL A 43 -24.05 -1.57 9.24
CA VAL A 43 -24.59 -1.44 7.87
C VAL A 43 -25.08 -2.78 7.36
N ALA A 44 -24.27 -3.84 7.48
CA ALA A 44 -24.64 -5.18 7.07
C ALA A 44 -25.90 -5.69 7.82
N GLY A 45 -25.98 -5.46 9.13
CA GLY A 45 -27.13 -5.84 9.95
C GLY A 45 -28.43 -5.07 9.64
N ARG A 46 -28.35 -3.96 8.89
CA ARG A 46 -29.53 -3.22 8.39
C ARG A 46 -30.04 -3.75 7.05
N ARG A 47 -29.30 -4.64 6.38
CA ARG A 47 -29.72 -5.24 5.11
C ARG A 47 -30.68 -6.40 5.35
N GLY A 48 -31.53 -6.66 4.36
CA GLY A 48 -32.58 -7.68 4.44
C GLY A 48 -32.08 -9.09 4.19
N GLU A 49 -33.03 -10.03 4.23
CA GLU A 49 -32.79 -11.44 3.88
C GLU A 49 -32.26 -11.55 2.44
N GLY A 50 -31.23 -12.38 2.25
CA GLY A 50 -30.57 -12.58 0.95
C GLY A 50 -29.37 -11.66 0.69
N TYR A 51 -29.06 -10.69 1.56
CA TYR A 51 -27.83 -9.91 1.45
C TYR A 51 -26.59 -10.76 1.76
N GLU A 52 -25.63 -10.73 0.85
CA GLU A 52 -24.36 -11.46 0.94
C GLU A 52 -23.28 -10.53 1.49
N ALA A 53 -23.05 -10.54 2.80
CA ALA A 53 -22.02 -9.74 3.45
C ALA A 53 -20.60 -10.36 3.29
N GLU A 54 -19.56 -9.52 3.29
CA GLU A 54 -18.15 -9.95 3.28
C GLU A 54 -17.79 -10.89 2.11
N LEU A 55 -18.35 -10.59 0.92
CA LEU A 55 -18.28 -11.42 -0.27
C LEU A 55 -16.83 -11.50 -0.80
N PRO A 56 -16.14 -12.66 -0.72
CA PRO A 56 -14.81 -12.80 -1.28
C PRO A 56 -14.88 -12.78 -2.81
N LEU A 57 -14.06 -11.95 -3.43
CA LEU A 57 -13.96 -11.82 -4.89
C LEU A 57 -12.50 -11.88 -5.31
N SER A 58 -12.22 -12.55 -6.43
CA SER A 58 -10.88 -12.58 -7.02
C SER A 58 -10.92 -12.68 -8.54
N GLY A 59 -9.92 -12.10 -9.19
CA GLY A 59 -9.72 -12.19 -10.62
C GLY A 59 -8.25 -12.17 -10.97
N ARG A 60 -7.93 -12.55 -12.21
CA ARG A 60 -6.56 -12.65 -12.70
C ARG A 60 -6.41 -11.91 -14.03
N PHE A 61 -5.34 -11.13 -14.16
CA PHE A 61 -5.01 -10.39 -15.38
C PHE A 61 -3.50 -10.44 -15.61
N ALA A 62 -3.05 -10.98 -16.75
CA ALA A 62 -1.64 -11.01 -17.15
C ALA A 62 -0.65 -11.44 -16.03
N GLY A 63 -0.99 -12.51 -15.28
CA GLY A 63 -0.18 -13.02 -14.17
C GLY A 63 -0.33 -12.27 -12.83
N LEU A 64 -1.10 -11.18 -12.78
CA LEU A 64 -1.53 -10.53 -11.54
C LEU A 64 -2.83 -11.16 -11.03
N VAL A 65 -2.84 -11.61 -9.79
CA VAL A 65 -4.04 -12.01 -9.05
C VAL A 65 -4.45 -10.85 -8.15
N VAL A 66 -5.68 -10.40 -8.34
CA VAL A 66 -6.32 -9.36 -7.55
C VAL A 66 -7.42 -10.00 -6.73
N GLY A 67 -7.49 -9.69 -5.44
CA GLY A 67 -8.55 -10.25 -4.59
C GLY A 67 -8.86 -9.40 -3.36
N GLY A 68 -10.00 -9.66 -2.76
CA GLY A 68 -10.46 -8.98 -1.56
C GLY A 68 -11.83 -9.47 -1.12
N ARG A 69 -12.45 -8.73 -0.20
CA ARG A 69 -13.83 -8.93 0.19
C ARG A 69 -14.58 -7.62 -0.05
N ALA A 70 -15.64 -7.67 -0.85
CA ALA A 70 -16.58 -6.57 -0.92
C ALA A 70 -17.44 -6.57 0.35
N ASP A 71 -17.87 -5.40 0.80
CA ASP A 71 -18.65 -5.30 2.05
C ASP A 71 -20.02 -5.99 1.94
N GLY A 72 -20.61 -6.01 0.75
CA GLY A 72 -21.59 -7.03 0.39
C GLY A 72 -22.39 -6.79 -0.88
N TYR A 73 -23.25 -7.73 -1.22
CA TYR A 73 -24.03 -7.75 -2.45
C TYR A 73 -25.49 -8.12 -2.16
N ASP A 74 -26.41 -7.36 -2.76
CA ASP A 74 -27.85 -7.63 -2.77
C ASP A 74 -28.24 -8.20 -4.15
N PRO A 75 -28.50 -9.52 -4.24
CA PRO A 75 -28.89 -10.16 -5.49
C PRO A 75 -30.25 -9.69 -6.02
N ALA A 76 -31.19 -9.36 -5.13
CA ALA A 76 -32.53 -8.94 -5.54
C ALA A 76 -32.49 -7.55 -6.19
N ALA A 77 -31.65 -6.65 -5.68
CA ALA A 77 -31.42 -5.33 -6.27
C ALA A 77 -30.32 -5.30 -7.35
N ASN A 78 -29.60 -6.40 -7.57
CA ASN A 78 -28.34 -6.45 -8.32
C ASN A 78 -27.42 -5.28 -7.93
N ARG A 79 -27.13 -5.16 -6.63
CA ARG A 79 -26.39 -4.04 -6.04
C ARG A 79 -25.20 -4.51 -5.22
N LEU A 80 -24.01 -4.03 -5.57
CA LEU A 80 -22.76 -4.27 -4.85
C LEU A 80 -22.41 -3.04 -4.01
N GLU A 81 -22.17 -3.24 -2.71
CA GLU A 81 -21.91 -2.19 -1.73
C GLU A 81 -20.45 -2.21 -1.25
N GLU A 82 -19.88 -1.02 -1.13
CA GLU A 82 -18.62 -0.74 -0.43
C GLU A 82 -18.90 0.33 0.64
N VAL A 83 -18.61 0.01 1.89
CA VAL A 83 -18.92 0.79 3.08
C VAL A 83 -17.69 1.61 3.49
N LYS A 84 -17.93 2.86 3.89
CA LYS A 84 -16.91 3.78 4.40
C LYS A 84 -17.42 4.50 5.64
N THR A 85 -16.73 4.33 6.76
CA THR A 85 -17.06 5.05 8.00
C THR A 85 -16.35 6.41 8.05
N HIS A 86 -17.03 7.45 8.50
CA HIS A 86 -16.44 8.79 8.68
C HIS A 86 -16.97 9.48 9.94
N ARG A 87 -16.29 10.55 10.37
CA ARG A 87 -16.79 11.52 11.37
C ARG A 87 -16.97 12.88 10.72
N GLY A 88 -17.95 13.63 11.21
CA GLY A 88 -18.21 14.99 10.75
C GLY A 88 -18.84 15.04 9.35
N ASP A 89 -18.78 16.22 8.72
CA ASP A 89 -19.47 16.47 7.46
C ASP A 89 -18.78 15.80 6.26
N LEU A 90 -19.52 14.91 5.58
CA LEU A 90 -19.08 14.19 4.39
C LEU A 90 -18.74 15.13 3.21
N SER A 91 -19.32 16.34 3.18
CA SER A 91 -19.02 17.35 2.14
C SER A 91 -17.55 17.79 2.15
N ARG A 92 -16.87 17.63 3.30
CA ARG A 92 -15.45 17.95 3.47
C ARG A 92 -14.51 16.89 2.90
N MET A 93 -15.03 15.71 2.53
CA MET A 93 -14.22 14.65 1.92
C MET A 93 -13.70 15.11 0.57
N ALA A 94 -12.39 15.05 0.40
CA ALA A 94 -11.74 15.44 -0.84
C ALA A 94 -12.17 14.55 -2.01
N ALA A 95 -12.30 15.15 -3.19
CA ALA A 95 -12.75 14.47 -4.40
C ALA A 95 -11.84 13.29 -4.77
N ASN A 96 -10.52 13.43 -4.56
CA ASN A 96 -9.55 12.35 -4.79
C ASN A 96 -9.75 11.16 -3.84
N GLN A 97 -10.07 11.39 -2.56
CA GLN A 97 -10.41 10.30 -1.64
C GLN A 97 -11.68 9.56 -2.07
N ARG A 98 -12.70 10.32 -2.51
CA ARG A 98 -13.93 9.72 -3.04
C ARG A 98 -13.68 8.91 -4.32
N ALA A 99 -12.77 9.36 -5.18
CA ALA A 99 -12.38 8.63 -6.39
C ALA A 99 -11.73 7.26 -6.04
N LEU A 100 -10.94 7.19 -4.97
CA LEU A 100 -10.39 5.91 -4.48
C LEU A 100 -11.48 4.93 -4.04
N HIS A 101 -12.51 5.42 -3.34
CA HIS A 101 -13.64 4.58 -2.93
C HIS A 101 -14.42 4.07 -4.15
N TRP A 102 -14.67 4.92 -5.15
CA TRP A 102 -15.28 4.51 -6.41
C TRP A 102 -14.43 3.47 -7.16
N ALA A 103 -13.11 3.65 -7.18
CA ALA A 103 -12.22 2.68 -7.79
C ALA A 103 -12.32 1.30 -7.14
N GLN A 104 -12.43 1.23 -5.81
CA GLN A 104 -12.58 -0.04 -5.08
C GLN A 104 -13.89 -0.76 -5.46
N VAL A 105 -15.03 -0.08 -5.36
CA VAL A 105 -16.33 -0.71 -5.69
C VAL A 105 -16.44 -1.06 -7.18
N ARG A 106 -15.81 -0.29 -8.08
CA ARG A 106 -15.72 -0.65 -9.51
C ARG A 106 -14.88 -1.88 -9.78
N VAL A 107 -13.73 -2.03 -9.10
CA VAL A 107 -12.91 -3.25 -9.21
C VAL A 107 -13.70 -4.45 -8.69
N TYR A 108 -14.33 -4.36 -7.51
CA TYR A 108 -15.18 -5.45 -7.03
C TYR A 108 -16.35 -5.73 -7.98
N GLY A 109 -16.94 -4.70 -8.57
CA GLY A 109 -17.98 -4.84 -9.59
C GLY A 109 -17.51 -5.64 -10.80
N ALA A 110 -16.31 -5.37 -11.31
CA ALA A 110 -15.71 -6.14 -12.41
C ALA A 110 -15.52 -7.62 -12.03
N LEU A 111 -14.99 -7.87 -10.83
CA LEU A 111 -14.77 -9.23 -10.33
C LEU A 111 -16.09 -9.98 -10.15
N LEU A 112 -17.11 -9.33 -9.59
CA LEU A 112 -18.45 -9.90 -9.40
C LEU A 112 -19.11 -10.23 -10.75
N CYS A 113 -19.09 -9.30 -11.70
CA CYS A 113 -19.66 -9.52 -13.03
C CYS A 113 -18.99 -10.69 -13.74
N ALA A 114 -17.66 -10.81 -13.64
CA ALA A 114 -16.93 -11.93 -14.22
C ALA A 114 -17.25 -13.27 -13.52
N GLU A 115 -17.33 -13.28 -12.19
CA GLU A 115 -17.61 -14.49 -11.40
C GLU A 115 -19.03 -15.02 -11.65
N ARG A 116 -20.01 -14.12 -11.77
CA ARG A 116 -21.44 -14.48 -11.88
C ARG A 116 -22.02 -14.38 -13.29
N GLY A 117 -21.23 -13.97 -14.27
CA GLY A 117 -21.69 -13.77 -15.65
C GLY A 117 -22.75 -12.67 -15.80
N LEU A 118 -22.66 -11.60 -15.00
CA LEU A 118 -23.62 -10.49 -15.06
C LEU A 118 -23.27 -9.53 -16.20
N GLU A 119 -24.28 -9.00 -16.90
CA GLU A 119 -24.08 -7.97 -17.93
C GLU A 119 -23.78 -6.58 -17.34
N GLY A 120 -24.10 -6.37 -16.06
CA GLY A 120 -23.85 -5.14 -15.32
C GLY A 120 -24.34 -5.24 -13.88
N VAL A 121 -24.03 -4.23 -13.08
CA VAL A 121 -24.37 -4.17 -11.65
C VAL A 121 -24.57 -2.72 -11.21
N THR A 122 -25.39 -2.51 -10.18
CA THR A 122 -25.46 -1.23 -9.49
C THR A 122 -24.37 -1.18 -8.43
N LEU A 123 -23.43 -0.25 -8.55
CA LEU A 123 -22.41 0.01 -7.55
C LEU A 123 -22.93 1.00 -6.52
N ALA A 124 -22.60 0.78 -5.26
CA ALA A 124 -23.04 1.63 -4.16
C ALA A 124 -21.88 1.92 -3.19
N LEU A 125 -21.64 3.21 -2.95
CA LEU A 125 -20.82 3.66 -1.82
C LEU A 125 -21.75 4.02 -0.67
N VAL A 126 -21.56 3.34 0.47
CA VAL A 126 -22.33 3.58 1.69
C VAL A 126 -21.44 4.30 2.69
N TYR A 127 -21.69 5.59 2.90
CA TYR A 127 -20.99 6.36 3.93
C TYR A 127 -21.76 6.32 5.23
N LEU A 128 -21.18 5.73 6.27
CA LEU A 128 -21.75 5.73 7.62
C LEU A 128 -21.07 6.79 8.47
N GLU A 129 -21.85 7.77 8.94
CA GLU A 129 -21.39 8.69 9.99
C GLU A 129 -21.51 7.99 11.34
N ILE A 130 -20.37 7.73 11.99
CA ILE A 130 -20.31 6.80 13.14
C ILE A 130 -20.98 7.34 14.41
N THR A 131 -21.18 8.65 14.53
CA THR A 131 -21.77 9.28 15.72
C THR A 131 -23.30 9.21 15.70
N THR A 132 -23.89 9.44 14.54
CA THR A 132 -25.34 9.53 14.30
C THR A 132 -25.90 8.22 13.74
N GLY A 133 -25.04 7.35 13.20
CA GLY A 133 -25.45 6.14 12.49
C GLY A 133 -26.15 6.43 11.16
N ARG A 134 -26.08 7.66 10.64
CA ARG A 134 -26.72 8.06 9.38
C ARG A 134 -25.93 7.51 8.20
N GLU A 135 -26.64 6.87 7.27
CA GLU A 135 -26.09 6.42 5.99
C GLU A 135 -26.29 7.50 4.91
N THR A 136 -25.26 7.74 4.12
CA THR A 136 -25.36 8.47 2.85
C THR A 136 -24.99 7.52 1.73
N LEU A 137 -25.92 7.30 0.81
CA LEU A 137 -25.78 6.37 -0.30
C LEU A 137 -25.47 7.12 -1.59
N LEU A 138 -24.39 6.73 -2.28
CA LEU A 138 -24.12 7.15 -3.66
C LEU A 138 -24.18 5.91 -4.55
N THR A 139 -24.87 5.98 -5.68
CA THR A 139 -25.01 4.84 -6.59
C THR A 139 -24.64 5.19 -8.03
N GLU A 140 -24.13 4.19 -8.75
CA GLU A 140 -23.81 4.26 -10.18
C GLU A 140 -24.14 2.92 -10.82
N ARG A 141 -24.83 2.91 -11.96
CA ARG A 141 -25.00 1.69 -12.77
C ARG A 141 -23.83 1.59 -13.74
N ALA A 142 -23.23 0.40 -13.83
CA ALA A 142 -22.13 0.15 -14.75
C ALA A 142 -22.31 -1.21 -15.44
N SER A 143 -21.97 -1.26 -16.72
CA SER A 143 -21.93 -2.50 -17.49
C SER A 143 -20.67 -3.31 -17.15
N ALA A 144 -20.74 -4.63 -17.36
CA ALA A 144 -19.60 -5.51 -17.20
C ALA A 144 -18.44 -5.12 -18.12
N ALA A 145 -18.73 -4.60 -19.31
CA ALA A 145 -17.72 -4.14 -20.26
C ALA A 145 -16.93 -2.93 -19.72
N GLU A 146 -17.61 -1.91 -19.18
CA GLU A 146 -16.97 -0.74 -18.58
C GLU A 146 -16.13 -1.12 -17.35
N LEU A 147 -16.66 -2.01 -16.51
CA LEU A 147 -15.98 -2.47 -15.30
C LEU A 147 -14.75 -3.31 -15.63
N THR A 148 -14.84 -4.20 -16.62
CA THR A 148 -13.70 -4.99 -17.10
C THR A 148 -12.60 -4.07 -17.64
N ALA A 149 -12.95 -3.12 -18.52
CA ALA A 149 -11.98 -2.17 -19.06
C ALA A 149 -11.29 -1.35 -17.96
N PHE A 150 -12.05 -0.92 -16.94
CA PHE A 150 -11.51 -0.21 -15.79
C PHE A 150 -10.54 -1.08 -14.98
N PHE A 151 -10.93 -2.33 -14.65
CA PHE A 151 -10.10 -3.29 -13.93
C PHE A 151 -8.78 -3.57 -14.64
N GLU A 152 -8.83 -3.85 -15.94
CA GLU A 152 -7.64 -4.11 -16.76
C GLU A 152 -6.72 -2.89 -16.83
N ALA A 153 -7.28 -1.67 -16.89
CA ALA A 153 -6.48 -0.44 -16.84
C ALA A 153 -5.73 -0.30 -15.51
N GLN A 154 -6.38 -0.60 -14.37
CA GLN A 154 -5.70 -0.61 -13.07
C GLN A 154 -4.59 -1.67 -13.04
N CYS A 155 -4.88 -2.89 -13.49
CA CYS A 155 -3.89 -3.97 -13.51
C CYS A 155 -2.67 -3.64 -14.37
N ARG A 156 -2.87 -3.05 -15.56
CA ARG A 156 -1.77 -2.61 -16.44
C ARG A 156 -0.88 -1.55 -15.78
N ARG A 157 -1.48 -0.55 -15.12
CA ARG A 157 -0.72 0.48 -14.38
C ARG A 157 0.11 -0.14 -13.27
N PHE A 158 -0.46 -1.07 -12.51
CA PHE A 158 0.25 -1.77 -11.44
C PHE A 158 1.41 -2.61 -11.97
N LEU A 159 1.17 -3.43 -13.00
CA LEU A 159 2.20 -4.29 -13.61
C LEU A 159 3.36 -3.46 -14.19
N ALA A 160 3.06 -2.35 -14.86
CA ALA A 160 4.09 -1.46 -15.40
C ALA A 160 4.99 -0.89 -14.30
N TRP A 161 4.43 -0.53 -13.15
CA TRP A 161 5.21 -0.12 -11.99
C TRP A 161 5.98 -1.28 -11.36
N ALA A 162 5.35 -2.43 -11.16
CA ALA A 162 5.96 -3.60 -10.55
C ALA A 162 7.20 -4.08 -11.33
N GLY A 163 7.15 -4.00 -12.68
CA GLY A 163 8.28 -4.24 -13.55
C GLY A 163 9.44 -3.26 -13.33
N GLN A 164 9.14 -1.95 -13.31
CA GLN A 164 10.15 -0.91 -13.03
C GLN A 164 10.81 -1.09 -11.65
N GLU A 165 10.01 -1.42 -10.64
CA GLU A 165 10.47 -1.66 -9.28
C GLU A 165 11.38 -2.90 -9.21
N ALA A 166 11.01 -3.99 -9.89
CA ALA A 166 11.84 -5.19 -9.98
C ALA A 166 13.18 -4.90 -10.67
N GLU A 167 13.16 -4.18 -11.80
CA GLU A 167 14.37 -3.77 -12.50
C GLU A 167 15.24 -2.85 -11.64
N HIS A 168 14.64 -1.88 -10.95
CA HIS A 168 15.35 -1.01 -10.02
C HIS A 168 16.07 -1.81 -8.93
N ARG A 169 15.38 -2.78 -8.30
CA ARG A 169 15.99 -3.65 -7.29
C ARG A 169 17.16 -4.45 -7.84
N LEU A 170 17.04 -5.01 -9.05
CA LEU A 170 18.15 -5.74 -9.69
C LEU A 170 19.37 -4.83 -9.92
N ARG A 171 19.16 -3.63 -10.47
CA ARG A 171 20.24 -2.66 -10.72
C ARG A 171 20.86 -2.16 -9.41
N ARG A 172 20.03 -1.83 -8.42
CA ARG A 172 20.47 -1.42 -7.08
C ARG A 172 21.30 -2.51 -6.43
N ASP A 173 20.82 -3.76 -6.44
CA ASP A 173 21.50 -4.87 -5.78
C ASP A 173 22.83 -5.21 -6.46
N ALA A 174 22.91 -5.08 -7.79
CA ALA A 174 24.18 -5.19 -8.50
C ALA A 174 25.18 -4.11 -8.06
N ALA A 175 24.77 -2.84 -8.04
CA ALA A 175 25.61 -1.73 -7.59
C ALA A 175 26.03 -1.88 -6.12
N LEU A 176 25.14 -2.36 -5.25
CA LEU A 176 25.42 -2.57 -3.82
C LEU A 176 26.39 -3.72 -3.56
N ARG A 177 26.50 -4.70 -4.45
CA ARG A 177 27.53 -5.76 -4.35
C ARG A 177 28.93 -5.24 -4.65
N GLU A 178 29.04 -4.22 -5.49
CA GLU A 178 30.28 -3.56 -5.87
C GLU A 178 30.61 -2.34 -4.96
N LEU A 179 29.74 -2.04 -4.00
CA LEU A 179 29.88 -0.88 -3.12
C LEU A 179 31.17 -0.96 -2.30
N ALA A 180 32.10 -0.07 -2.59
CA ALA A 180 33.32 0.12 -1.81
C ALA A 180 33.11 1.14 -0.68
N PHE A 181 33.94 1.04 0.35
CA PHE A 181 33.97 2.07 1.37
C PHE A 181 34.48 3.38 0.75
N PRO A 182 33.81 4.54 0.92
CA PRO A 182 34.07 5.77 0.16
C PRO A 182 35.36 6.51 0.57
N HIS A 183 36.12 6.00 1.54
CA HIS A 183 37.39 6.56 1.96
C HIS A 183 38.49 5.52 1.86
N ALA A 184 39.75 5.96 1.79
CA ALA A 184 40.90 5.06 1.67
C ALA A 184 41.00 4.03 2.81
N ALA A 185 40.56 4.40 4.02
CA ALA A 185 40.55 3.50 5.18
C ALA A 185 39.47 3.89 6.18
N PHE A 186 39.04 2.91 6.98
CA PHE A 186 38.21 3.14 8.16
C PHE A 186 38.99 3.95 9.21
N ARG A 187 38.28 4.81 9.94
CA ARG A 187 38.82 5.46 11.14
C ARG A 187 39.02 4.41 12.25
N PRO A 188 39.92 4.64 13.23
CA PRO A 188 40.07 3.76 14.38
C PRO A 188 38.71 3.45 15.05
N GLY A 189 38.43 2.16 15.25
CA GLY A 189 37.16 1.64 15.83
C GLY A 189 35.92 1.72 14.93
N GLN A 190 35.95 2.45 13.80
CA GLN A 190 34.82 2.53 12.87
C GLN A 190 34.58 1.20 12.16
N ARG A 191 35.65 0.44 11.87
CA ARG A 191 35.55 -0.88 11.25
C ARG A 191 34.80 -1.87 12.13
N GLU A 192 35.08 -1.89 13.43
CA GLU A 192 34.40 -2.77 14.39
C GLU A 192 32.89 -2.49 14.44
N LEU A 193 32.51 -1.20 14.49
CA LEU A 193 31.11 -0.77 14.37
C LEU A 193 30.50 -1.28 13.06
N ALA A 194 31.20 -1.08 11.93
CA ALA A 194 30.68 -1.44 10.62
C ALA A 194 30.49 -2.96 10.45
N GLU A 195 31.45 -3.75 10.93
CA GLU A 195 31.36 -5.21 10.94
C GLU A 195 30.20 -5.70 11.79
N GLY A 196 30.00 -5.11 12.97
CA GLY A 196 28.85 -5.40 13.84
C GLY A 196 27.53 -5.15 13.13
N VAL A 197 27.38 -3.97 12.49
CA VAL A 197 26.18 -3.59 11.75
C VAL A 197 25.94 -4.51 10.56
N TYR A 198 26.96 -4.81 9.76
CA TYR A 198 26.83 -5.71 8.60
C TYR A 198 26.37 -7.10 9.04
N LYS A 199 27.01 -7.67 10.07
CA LYS A 199 26.66 -9.00 10.59
C LYS A 199 25.22 -9.01 11.10
N ALA A 200 24.80 -7.99 11.85
CA ALA A 200 23.45 -7.87 12.35
C ALA A 200 22.42 -7.80 11.20
N ALA A 201 22.65 -6.91 10.22
CA ALA A 201 21.78 -6.76 9.06
C ALA A 201 21.70 -8.03 8.21
N ALA A 202 22.85 -8.62 7.88
CA ALA A 202 22.94 -9.82 7.05
C ALA A 202 22.30 -11.06 7.71
N THR A 203 22.26 -11.11 9.04
CA THR A 203 21.67 -12.23 9.81
C THR A 203 20.27 -11.93 10.34
N GLY A 204 19.74 -10.72 10.11
CA GLY A 204 18.42 -10.31 10.60
C GLY A 204 18.36 -10.17 12.13
N ARG A 205 19.46 -9.78 12.77
CA ARG A 205 19.56 -9.56 14.22
C ARG A 205 19.52 -8.07 14.55
N CYS A 206 19.07 -7.76 15.76
CA CYS A 206 19.15 -6.40 16.31
C CYS A 206 20.55 -6.14 16.88
N LEU A 207 21.04 -4.91 16.70
CA LEU A 207 22.30 -4.44 17.27
C LEU A 207 22.06 -3.14 18.05
N LEU A 208 22.52 -3.13 19.29
CA LEU A 208 22.74 -1.91 20.06
C LEU A 208 24.25 -1.71 20.17
N SER A 209 24.75 -0.54 19.75
CA SER A 209 26.18 -0.24 19.78
C SER A 209 26.43 1.10 20.46
N GLN A 210 27.39 1.10 21.39
CA GLN A 210 27.93 2.31 21.99
C GLN A 210 29.25 2.66 21.29
N ALA A 211 29.33 3.87 20.76
CA ALA A 211 30.48 4.33 20.01
C ALA A 211 30.74 5.83 20.28
N PRO A 212 32.00 6.25 20.50
CA PRO A 212 32.33 7.63 20.84
C PRO A 212 31.88 8.62 19.75
N THR A 213 31.77 9.90 20.11
CA THR A 213 31.54 10.98 19.15
C THR A 213 32.73 11.08 18.17
N GLY A 214 32.49 11.51 16.93
CA GLY A 214 33.56 11.71 15.93
C GLY A 214 34.09 10.45 15.23
N ILE A 215 33.77 9.23 15.70
CA ILE A 215 34.21 7.96 15.10
C ILE A 215 33.63 7.69 13.69
N GLY A 216 32.68 8.50 13.24
CA GLY A 216 32.02 8.33 11.94
C GLY A 216 30.86 7.33 11.98
N LYS A 217 30.04 7.38 13.04
CA LYS A 217 28.86 6.50 13.23
C LYS A 217 27.93 6.48 12.02
N THR A 218 27.68 7.63 11.39
CA THR A 218 26.79 7.74 10.22
C THR A 218 27.26 6.86 9.06
N LEU A 219 28.49 7.05 8.59
CA LEU A 219 29.04 6.21 7.51
C LEU A 219 29.25 4.76 7.98
N GLY A 220 29.72 4.59 9.22
CA GLY A 220 29.97 3.29 9.84
C GLY A 220 28.71 2.45 10.07
N THR A 221 27.50 3.01 9.92
CA THR A 221 26.24 2.26 9.93
C THR A 221 25.59 2.20 8.55
N LEU A 222 25.60 3.29 7.77
CA LEU A 222 24.96 3.32 6.45
C LEU A 222 25.64 2.42 5.43
N PHE A 223 26.97 2.50 5.31
CA PHE A 223 27.75 1.65 4.39
C PHE A 223 27.49 0.15 4.59
N PRO A 224 27.66 -0.42 5.80
CA PRO A 224 27.43 -1.85 6.01
C PRO A 224 25.96 -2.25 5.89
N MET A 225 25.02 -1.36 6.20
CA MET A 225 23.59 -1.62 5.96
C MET A 225 23.28 -1.75 4.47
N LEU A 226 23.80 -0.82 3.65
CA LEU A 226 23.67 -0.86 2.19
C LEU A 226 24.32 -2.12 1.61
N ALA A 227 25.55 -2.44 2.02
CA ALA A 227 26.26 -3.64 1.59
C ALA A 227 25.53 -4.94 1.98
N ALA A 228 24.76 -4.94 3.08
CA ALA A 228 23.98 -6.10 3.53
C ALA A 228 22.66 -6.27 2.76
N MET A 229 22.14 -5.23 2.08
CA MET A 229 20.82 -5.29 1.43
C MET A 229 20.70 -6.43 0.42
N PRO A 230 21.63 -6.62 -0.54
CA PRO A 230 21.51 -7.69 -1.53
C PRO A 230 21.60 -9.08 -0.90
N ARG A 231 22.38 -9.22 0.18
CA ARG A 231 22.61 -10.49 0.86
C ARG A 231 21.38 -10.97 1.63
N ARG A 232 20.65 -10.04 2.25
CA ARG A 232 19.47 -10.35 3.08
C ARG A 232 18.15 -10.16 2.33
N GLY A 233 18.19 -9.61 1.11
CA GLY A 233 16.99 -9.23 0.36
C GLY A 233 16.26 -8.07 1.03
N LEU A 234 17.00 -7.10 1.59
CA LEU A 234 16.40 -5.91 2.16
C LEU A 234 15.92 -4.98 1.04
N ASP A 235 14.68 -4.54 1.13
CA ASP A 235 14.11 -3.64 0.12
C ASP A 235 14.38 -2.16 0.45
N ARG A 236 14.37 -1.78 1.73
CA ARG A 236 14.43 -0.38 2.15
C ARG A 236 15.33 -0.20 3.36
N LEU A 237 16.01 0.95 3.41
CA LEU A 237 16.77 1.42 4.56
C LEU A 237 16.12 2.69 5.11
N ALA A 238 15.74 2.67 6.39
CA ALA A 238 15.28 3.85 7.11
C ALA A 238 16.39 4.35 8.05
N PHE A 239 16.81 5.60 7.88
CA PHE A 239 17.77 6.26 8.76
C PHE A 239 17.05 7.28 9.65
N LEU A 240 17.07 7.04 10.97
CA LEU A 240 16.40 7.89 11.95
C LEU A 240 17.44 8.73 12.70
N THR A 241 17.19 10.04 12.80
CA THR A 241 18.07 11.01 13.48
C THR A 241 17.24 11.95 14.33
N MET A 242 17.81 12.42 15.44
CA MET A 242 17.13 13.32 16.40
C MET A 242 16.76 14.68 15.80
N LYS A 243 17.52 15.16 14.81
CA LYS A 243 17.32 16.48 14.18
C LYS A 243 17.56 16.44 12.67
N THR A 244 16.90 17.35 11.95
CA THR A 244 16.99 17.53 10.49
C THR A 244 18.41 17.64 9.94
N PRO A 245 19.40 18.31 10.58
CA PRO A 245 20.77 18.35 10.06
C PRO A 245 21.42 16.98 9.86
N GLY A 246 21.04 15.97 10.65
CA GLY A 246 21.54 14.60 10.48
C GLY A 246 21.12 13.96 9.16
N ARG A 247 20.00 14.38 8.56
CA ARG A 247 19.57 13.95 7.22
C ARG A 247 20.58 14.37 6.17
N ARG A 248 21.01 15.64 6.21
CA ARG A 248 21.94 16.19 5.22
C ARG A 248 23.29 15.47 5.30
N LEU A 249 23.79 15.28 6.51
CA LEU A 249 25.02 14.51 6.77
C LEU A 249 24.96 13.09 6.19
N ALA A 250 23.84 12.38 6.39
CA ALA A 250 23.66 11.03 5.86
C ALA A 250 23.67 11.00 4.31
N LEU A 251 22.99 11.95 3.67
CA LEU A 251 22.96 12.04 2.21
C LEU A 251 24.32 12.40 1.61
N ASP A 252 25.00 13.41 2.17
CA ASP A 252 26.33 13.83 1.71
C ASP A 252 27.36 12.70 1.86
N THR A 253 27.22 11.88 2.88
CA THR A 253 28.07 10.70 3.14
C THR A 253 27.92 9.61 2.06
N LEU A 254 26.75 9.54 1.40
CA LEU A 254 26.43 8.54 0.38
C LEU A 254 26.58 9.06 -1.06
N ALA A 255 26.85 10.36 -1.23
CA ALA A 255 27.01 11.01 -2.53
C ALA A 255 28.46 10.94 -3.06
N VAL A 256 29.31 10.11 -2.43
CA VAL A 256 30.75 9.98 -2.71
C VAL A 256 31.00 8.85 -3.70
#